data_AF-A0A925TBJ9-F1
#
_entry.id   AF-A0A925TBJ9-F1
#
_cell.length_a   1.000
_cell.length_b   1.000
_cell.length_c   1.000
_cell.angle_alpha   90.00
_cell.angle_beta   90.00
_cell.angle_gamma   90.00
#
_symmetry.space_group_name_H-M   'P 1'
#
loop_
_entity.id
_entity.type
_entity.pdbx_description
1 polymer ?
#
loop_
_entity_poly.entity_id
_entity_poly.type
_entity_poly.pdbx_seq_one_letter_code
_entity_poly.pdbx_strand_id
1 'polypeptide(L)'
;MNIVSKSAKLANVCYDIRGPIMDRARQMEEEGQYIIKLNIGNLAVFGFDAPEEIQQDMIRNLPTSAGYSDSKGIFAARKAVMHYTQQQGTKGVTLDDI
;
A
#
# COMPACT_ATOMS: atom_id res chain seq x y z
N MET A 1 7.97 26.06 28.77
CA MET A 1 7.68 25.37 27.50
C MET A 1 7.98 23.89 27.73
N ASN A 2 6.99 23.00 27.73
CA ASN A 2 7.22 21.58 27.96
C ASN A 2 7.61 20.91 26.64
N ILE A 3 8.78 20.27 26.61
CA ILE A 3 9.27 19.54 25.44
C ILE A 3 8.50 18.23 25.36
N VAL A 4 7.76 18.02 24.26
CA VAL A 4 7.08 16.75 23.99
C VAL A 4 8.07 15.82 23.30
N SER A 5 8.52 14.79 23.99
CA SER A 5 9.44 13.78 23.45
C SER A 5 8.70 12.61 22.80
N LYS A 6 9.32 11.98 21.81
CA LYS A 6 8.83 10.74 21.19
C LYS A 6 8.67 9.63 22.25
N SER A 7 7.61 8.84 22.15
CA SER A 7 7.41 7.66 23.02
C SER A 7 8.58 6.68 22.89
N ALA A 8 9.00 6.09 24.01
CA ALA A 8 10.06 5.08 24.05
C ALA A 8 9.76 3.86 23.14
N LYS A 9 8.48 3.54 22.89
CA LYS A 9 8.07 2.46 21.98
C LYS A 9 8.55 2.66 20.55
N LEU A 10 8.79 3.90 20.14
CA LEU A 10 9.25 4.26 18.79
C LEU A 10 10.77 4.48 18.73
N ALA A 11 11.51 4.26 19.82
CA ALA A 11 12.94 4.57 19.89
C ALA A 11 13.74 3.83 18.80
N ASN A 12 13.38 2.58 18.52
CA ASN A 12 14.08 1.70 17.58
C ASN A 12 13.27 1.41 16.30
N VAL A 13 12.23 2.19 16.03
CA VAL A 13 11.43 2.05 14.81
C VAL A 13 12.09 2.89 13.71
N CYS A 14 12.67 2.21 12.72
CA CYS A 14 13.30 2.81 11.55
C CYS A 14 12.61 2.32 10.29
N TYR A 15 11.87 3.20 9.62
CA TYR A 15 11.28 2.95 8.30
C TYR A 15 11.78 4.03 7.33
N ASP A 16 13.02 3.86 6.88
CA ASP A 16 13.77 4.91 6.19
C ASP A 16 13.54 4.98 4.67
N ILE A 17 12.49 4.33 4.17
CA ILE A 17 12.06 4.45 2.76
C ILE A 17 11.80 5.93 2.39
N ARG A 18 11.46 6.77 3.38
CA ARG A 18 11.31 8.23 3.25
C ARG A 18 12.23 8.99 4.23
N GLY A 19 13.43 8.47 4.46
CA GLY A 19 14.41 9.08 5.35
C GLY A 19 15.26 10.19 4.71
N PRO A 20 16.37 10.60 5.35
CA PRO A 20 17.23 11.71 4.92
C PRO A 20 17.77 11.59 3.49
N ILE A 21 17.91 10.37 2.98
CA ILE A 21 18.33 10.10 1.59
C ILE A 21 17.27 10.63 0.60
N MET A 22 15.98 10.45 0.91
CA MET A 22 14.89 10.99 0.07
C MET A 22 14.82 12.51 0.15
N ASP A 23 15.15 13.11 1.31
CA ASP A 23 15.24 14.57 1.43
C ASP A 23 16.33 15.12 0.51
N ARG A 24 17.51 14.50 0.50
CA ARG A 24 18.59 14.91 -0.39
C ARG A 24 18.24 14.68 -1.86
N ALA A 25 17.61 13.54 -2.19
CA ALA A 25 17.16 13.27 -3.55
C ALA A 25 16.14 14.32 -4.02
N ARG A 26 15.16 14.69 -3.18
CA ARG A 26 14.22 15.77 -3.49
C ARG A 26 14.93 17.11 -3.71
N GLN A 27 15.90 17.45 -2.86
CA GLN A 27 16.67 18.69 -3.03
C GLN A 27 17.41 18.71 -4.37
N MET A 28 18.03 17.59 -4.76
CA MET A 28 18.70 17.47 -6.05
C MET A 28 17.70 17.57 -7.23
N GLU A 29 16.49 17.04 -7.09
CA GLU A 29 15.41 17.23 -8.08
C GLU A 29 14.98 18.70 -8.19
N GLU A 30 14.84 19.40 -7.06
CA GLU A 30 14.53 20.85 -7.01
C GLU A 30 15.66 21.71 -7.60
N GLU A 31 16.91 21.27 -7.48
CA GLU A 31 18.08 21.84 -8.15
C GLU A 31 18.11 21.55 -9.67
N GLY A 32 17.11 20.83 -10.19
CA GLY A 32 16.94 20.53 -11.62
C GLY A 32 17.60 19.23 -12.08
N GLN A 33 18.12 18.42 -11.17
CA GLN A 33 18.74 17.14 -11.52
C GLN A 33 17.68 16.06 -11.74
N TYR A 34 17.88 15.26 -12.78
CA TYR A 34 17.05 14.09 -13.00
C TYR A 34 17.54 12.91 -12.15
N ILE A 35 16.67 12.34 -11.32
CA ILE A 35 16.98 11.21 -10.45
C ILE A 35 16.05 10.03 -10.75
N ILE A 36 16.63 8.87 -11.01
CA ILE A 36 15.89 7.62 -11.20
C ILE A 36 15.67 6.98 -9.83
N LYS A 37 14.42 6.91 -9.39
CA LYS A 37 14.03 6.36 -8.07
C LYS A 37 13.82 4.86 -8.13
N LEU A 38 14.87 4.09 -7.84
CA LEU A 38 14.81 2.61 -7.73
C LEU A 38 14.55 2.11 -6.30
N ASN A 39 14.21 3.02 -5.39
CA ASN A 39 14.04 2.74 -3.97
C ASN A 39 12.60 2.36 -3.58
N ILE A 40 11.62 2.50 -4.48
CA ILE A 40 10.22 2.22 -4.21
C ILE A 40 9.61 1.39 -5.34
N GLY A 41 8.86 0.36 -4.98
CA GLY A 41 8.06 -0.45 -5.92
C GLY A 41 6.80 0.27 -6.40
N ASN A 42 6.90 1.54 -6.79
CA ASN A 42 5.76 2.29 -7.33
C ASN A 42 5.70 2.11 -8.84
N LEU A 43 4.86 1.21 -9.33
CA LEU A 43 4.75 0.87 -10.75
C LEU A 43 4.32 2.06 -11.62
N ALA A 44 3.48 2.96 -11.10
CA ALA A 44 2.90 4.06 -11.87
C ALA A 44 3.97 5.04 -12.41
N VAL A 45 5.05 5.30 -11.67
CA VAL A 45 6.12 6.20 -12.15
C VAL A 45 6.94 5.61 -13.30
N PHE A 46 6.78 4.31 -13.54
CA PHE A 46 7.39 3.58 -14.65
C PHE A 46 6.41 3.31 -15.80
N GLY A 47 5.22 3.94 -15.78
CA GLY A 47 4.23 3.83 -16.87
C GLY A 47 3.39 2.55 -16.85
N PHE A 48 3.31 1.88 -15.71
CA PHE A 48 2.40 0.74 -15.53
C PHE A 48 1.08 1.20 -14.94
N ASP A 49 0.04 1.17 -15.74
CA ASP A 49 -1.33 1.46 -15.32
C ASP A 49 -2.07 0.21 -14.84
N ALA A 50 -3.11 0.41 -14.04
CA ALA A 50 -4.01 -0.67 -13.65
C ALA A 50 -4.78 -1.19 -14.89
N PRO A 51 -5.04 -2.51 -14.99
CA PRO A 51 -5.86 -3.07 -16.06
C PRO A 51 -7.24 -2.43 -16.14
N GLU A 52 -7.80 -2.34 -17.35
CA GLU A 52 -9.08 -1.68 -17.60
C GLU A 52 -10.22 -2.34 -16.80
N GLU A 53 -10.23 -3.67 -16.71
CA GLU A 53 -11.25 -4.39 -15.95
C GLU A 53 -11.30 -3.97 -14.47
N ILE A 54 -10.13 -3.73 -13.86
CA ILE A 54 -10.01 -3.29 -12.47
C ILE A 54 -10.58 -1.87 -12.32
N GLN A 55 -10.26 -0.98 -13.27
CA GLN A 55 -10.78 0.39 -13.24
C GLN A 55 -12.31 0.42 -13.38
N GLN A 56 -12.86 -0.37 -14.30
CA GLN A 56 -14.32 -0.44 -14.51
C GLN A 56 -15.04 -1.01 -13.28
N ASP A 57 -14.51 -2.09 -12.69
CA ASP A 57 -15.10 -2.67 -11.48
C ASP A 57 -15.03 -1.73 -10.28
N MET A 58 -13.94 -0.97 -10.13
CA MET A 58 -13.84 0.07 -9.11
C MET A 58 -14.91 1.16 -9.30
N ILE A 59 -15.08 1.67 -10.53
CA ILE A 59 -16.10 2.69 -10.85
C ILE A 59 -17.51 2.17 -10.54
N ARG A 60 -17.82 0.91 -10.90
CA ARG A 60 -19.13 0.30 -10.66
C ARG A 60 -19.45 0.13 -9.17
N ASN A 61 -18.45 -0.20 -8.36
CA ASN A 61 -18.64 -0.43 -6.92
C ASN A 61 -18.51 0.85 -6.07
N LEU A 62 -17.93 1.93 -6.60
CA LEU A 62 -17.72 3.18 -5.87
C LEU A 62 -19.00 3.79 -5.26
N PRO A 63 -20.17 3.81 -5.94
CA PRO A 63 -21.40 4.37 -5.37
C PRO A 63 -21.89 3.65 -4.11
N THR A 64 -21.60 2.36 -3.97
CA THR A 64 -22.06 1.52 -2.85
C THR A 64 -20.98 1.29 -1.80
N SER A 65 -19.77 1.82 -1.98
CA SER A 65 -18.62 1.60 -1.09
C SER A 65 -18.44 2.65 0.01
N ALA A 66 -19.37 3.61 0.15
CA ALA A 66 -19.24 4.69 1.12
C ALA A 66 -19.43 4.24 2.58
N GLY A 67 -20.12 3.13 2.81
CA GLY A 67 -20.35 2.57 4.14
C GLY A 67 -19.14 1.79 4.66
N TYR A 68 -19.04 1.69 5.99
CA TYR A 68 -18.06 0.79 6.61
C TYR A 68 -18.36 -0.67 6.24
N SER A 69 -17.29 -1.42 5.97
CA SER A 69 -17.35 -2.88 5.84
C SER A 69 -16.96 -3.55 7.16
N ASP A 70 -17.02 -4.88 7.22
CA ASP A 70 -16.48 -5.64 8.34
C ASP A 70 -15.01 -5.28 8.60
N SER A 71 -14.55 -5.38 9.84
CA SER A 71 -13.16 -5.06 10.22
C SER A 71 -12.10 -5.85 9.43
N LYS A 72 -12.44 -7.05 8.96
CA LYS A 72 -11.57 -7.88 8.12
C LYS A 72 -11.71 -7.58 6.62
N GLY A 73 -12.70 -6.78 6.23
CA GLY A 73 -12.93 -6.33 4.85
C GLY A 73 -14.14 -6.97 4.14
N ILE A 74 -14.26 -6.69 2.84
CA ILE A 74 -15.40 -7.09 2.01
C ILE A 74 -15.41 -8.61 1.82
N PHE A 75 -16.52 -9.27 2.17
CA PHE A 75 -16.67 -10.73 2.09
C PHE A 75 -16.29 -11.30 0.71
N ALA A 76 -16.78 -10.70 -0.38
CA ALA A 76 -16.51 -11.19 -1.73
C ALA A 76 -15.01 -11.12 -2.08
N ALA A 77 -14.32 -10.04 -1.69
CA ALA A 77 -12.88 -9.89 -1.90
C ALA A 77 -12.10 -10.93 -1.08
N ARG A 78 -12.44 -11.10 0.20
CA ARG A 78 -11.80 -12.09 1.08
C ARG A 78 -11.97 -13.51 0.56
N LYS A 79 -13.17 -13.84 0.06
CA LYS A 79 -13.45 -15.15 -0.55
C LYS A 79 -12.62 -15.39 -1.81
N ALA A 80 -12.43 -14.37 -2.64
CA ALA A 80 -11.56 -14.47 -3.83
C ALA A 80 -10.10 -14.75 -3.44
N VAL A 81 -9.56 -14.04 -2.44
CA VAL A 81 -8.20 -14.27 -1.93
C VAL A 81 -8.06 -15.67 -1.34
N MET A 82 -9.04 -16.13 -0.54
CA MET A 82 -9.06 -17.50 0.00
C MET A 82 -8.99 -18.54 -1.11
N HIS A 83 -9.85 -18.43 -2.13
CA HIS A 83 -9.87 -19.38 -3.26
C HIS A 83 -8.57 -19.38 -4.06
N TYR A 84 -8.02 -18.19 -4.34
CA TYR A 84 -6.74 -18.10 -5.05
C TYR A 84 -5.61 -18.74 -4.24
N THR A 85 -5.56 -18.48 -2.93
CA THR A 85 -4.54 -19.04 -2.02
C THR A 85 -4.63 -20.57 -1.93
N GLN A 86 -5.85 -21.12 -1.95
CA GLN A 86 -6.10 -22.56 -2.04
C GLN A 86 -5.61 -23.14 -3.38
N GLN A 87 -5.82 -22.43 -4.50
CA GLN A 87 -5.32 -22.82 -5.83
C GLN A 87 -3.78 -22.83 -5.89
N GLN A 88 -3.11 -21.95 -5.16
CA GLN A 88 -1.64 -21.95 -5.02
C GLN A 88 -1.12 -23.09 -4.13
N GLY A 89 -1.99 -23.96 -3.62
CA GLY A 89 -1.61 -25.17 -2.86
C GLY A 89 -1.59 -24.99 -1.35
N THR A 90 -1.97 -23.82 -0.82
CA THR A 90 -2.04 -23.60 0.62
C THR A 90 -3.30 -24.24 1.20
N LYS A 91 -3.12 -25.34 1.94
CA LYS A 91 -4.22 -26.11 2.52
C LYS A 91 -4.74 -25.46 3.80
N GLY A 92 -6.05 -25.56 4.02
CA GLY A 92 -6.68 -25.17 5.29
C GLY A 92 -6.95 -23.67 5.47
N VAL A 93 -6.62 -22.82 4.48
CA VAL A 93 -6.96 -21.39 4.53
C VAL A 93 -8.46 -21.21 4.49
N THR A 94 -8.99 -20.54 5.51
CA THR A 94 -10.39 -20.18 5.67
C THR A 94 -10.58 -18.68 5.47
N LEU A 95 -11.84 -18.22 5.48
CA LEU A 95 -12.12 -16.80 5.43
C LEU A 95 -11.49 -16.04 6.60
N ASP A 96 -11.43 -16.64 7.80
CA ASP A 96 -10.93 -15.95 8.98
C ASP A 96 -9.43 -15.65 8.97
N ASP A 97 -8.69 -16.35 8.11
CA ASP A 97 -7.26 -16.20 7.86
C ASP A 97 -6.95 -15.11 6.82
N ILE A 98 -7.99 -14.60 6.14
CA ILE A 98 -7.93 -13.47 5.20
C ILE A 98 -8.36 -12.19 5.92
#